data_AF-A0A7W0LVA9-F1
#
_entry.id   AF-A0A7W0LVA9-F1
#
_cell.length_a   1.000
_cell.length_b   1.000
_cell.length_c   1.000
_cell.angle_alpha   90.00
_cell.angle_beta   90.00
_cell.angle_gamma   90.00
#
_symmetry.space_group_name_H-M   'P 1'
#
loop_
_entity.id
_entity.type
_entity.pdbx_description
1 polymer ?
#
loop_
_entity_poly.entity_id
_entity_poly.type
_entity_poly.pdbx_seq_one_letter_code
_entity_poly.pdbx_strand_id
1 'polypeptide(L)' 'RAAVAAGTRLIHLHAQARARRVYDRAGYEVRGEPFIEEGIEHVAMEKQVA' A
#
# COMPACT_ATOMS: atom_id res chain seq x y z
N ARG A 1 14.11 -0.54 -5.57
CA ARG A 1 14.75 0.20 -6.69
C ARG A 1 14.34 -0.28 -8.07
N ALA A 2 13.91 -1.55 -8.25
CA ALA A 2 13.41 -2.04 -9.53
C ALA A 2 12.24 -1.21 -10.12
N ALA A 3 11.24 -0.85 -9.31
CA ALA A 3 10.11 -0.02 -9.76
C ALA A 3 10.55 1.34 -10.32
N VAL A 4 11.48 2.02 -9.64
CA VAL A 4 12.03 3.31 -10.11
C VAL A 4 12.80 3.14 -11.43
N ALA A 5 13.61 2.09 -11.55
CA ALA A 5 14.32 1.79 -12.80
C ALA A 5 13.38 1.49 -13.97
N ALA A 6 12.18 0.95 -13.69
CA ALA A 6 11.12 0.73 -14.66
C ALA A 6 10.28 1.99 -14.97
N GLY A 7 10.61 3.15 -14.37
CA GLY A 7 9.87 4.40 -14.56
C GLY A 7 8.55 4.47 -13.80
N THR A 8 8.27 3.55 -12.89
CA THR A 8 7.09 3.61 -12.01
C THR A 8 7.14 4.90 -11.17
N ARG A 9 5.99 5.57 -11.05
CA ARG A 9 5.83 6.76 -10.20
C ARG A 9 5.00 6.49 -8.95
N LEU A 10 4.12 5.49 -9.01
CA LEU A 10 3.16 5.18 -7.97
C LEU A 10 3.02 3.66 -7.81
N ILE A 11 2.95 3.21 -6.56
CA ILE A 11 2.66 1.81 -6.21
C ILE A 11 1.36 1.79 -5.43
N HIS A 12 0.43 0.93 -5.83
CA HIS A 12 -0.80 0.63 -5.09
C HIS A 12 -0.73 -0.77 -4.50
N LEU A 13 -1.35 -0.98 -3.34
CA LEU A 13 -1.53 -2.30 -2.74
C LEU A 13 -2.78 -2.33 -1.85
N HIS A 14 -3.28 -3.54 -1.59
CA HIS A 14 -4.25 -3.81 -0.55
C HIS A 14 -3.50 -4.41 0.64
N ALA A 15 -3.26 -3.61 1.68
CA ALA A 15 -2.61 -4.10 2.89
C ALA A 15 -3.64 -4.78 3.76
N GLN A 16 -3.38 -5.97 4.27
CA GLN A 16 -4.11 -6.47 5.44
C GLN A 16 -3.99 -5.42 6.56
N ALA A 17 -5.10 -5.03 7.19
CA ALA A 17 -5.15 -3.93 8.15
C ALA A 17 -4.15 -4.09 9.30
N ARG A 18 -3.93 -5.34 9.75
CA ARG A 18 -2.92 -5.69 10.77
C ARG A 18 -1.47 -5.39 10.34
N ALA A 19 -1.19 -5.39 9.03
CA ALA A 19 0.12 -5.12 8.46
C ALA A 19 0.34 -3.64 8.11
N ARG A 20 -0.68 -2.78 8.26
CA ARG A 20 -0.62 -1.35 7.91
C ARG A 20 0.64 -0.64 8.42
N ARG A 21 1.02 -0.86 9.68
CA ARG A 21 2.20 -0.22 10.30
C ARG A 21 3.52 -0.52 9.56
N VAL A 22 3.62 -1.66 8.88
CA VAL A 22 4.81 -1.99 8.05
C VAL A 22 4.86 -1.06 6.84
N TYR A 23 3.72 -0.84 6.19
CA TYR A 23 3.60 0.00 5.00
C TYR A 23 3.68 1.49 5.35
N ASP A 24 3.10 1.93 6.47
CA ASP A 24 3.26 3.29 6.99
C ASP A 24 4.75 3.65 7.13
N ARG A 25 5.55 2.76 7.75
CA ARG A 25 7.01 2.95 7.90
C ARG A 25 7.76 2.92 6.57
N ALA A 26 7.22 2.23 5.58
CA ALA A 26 7.77 2.20 4.23
C ALA A 26 7.37 3.43 3.40
N GLY A 27 6.57 4.36 3.94
CA GLY A 27 6.12 5.59 3.28
C GLY A 27 4.90 5.40 2.38
N TYR A 28 4.08 4.38 2.66
CA TYR A 28 2.76 4.25 2.05
C TYR A 28 1.72 5.02 2.86
N GLU A 29 0.69 5.52 2.18
CA GLU A 29 -0.42 6.25 2.76
C GLU A 29 -1.74 5.52 2.47
N VAL A 30 -2.67 5.59 3.42
CA VAL A 30 -4.03 5.02 3.27
C VAL A 30 -4.82 5.79 2.20
N ARG A 31 -5.64 5.05 1.46
CA ARG A 31 -6.64 5.57 0.54
C ARG A 31 -7.99 4.93 0.83
N GLY A 32 -8.95 5.75 1.23
CA GLY A 32 -10.31 5.32 1.55
C GLY A 32 -10.42 4.53 2.85
N GLU A 33 -11.55 3.84 2.99
CA GLU A 33 -11.91 3.07 4.18
C GLU A 33 -11.46 1.61 4.08
N PRO A 34 -11.29 0.91 5.23
CA PRO A 34 -11.04 -0.53 5.23
C PRO A 34 -12.15 -1.35 4.57
N PHE A 35 -11.80 -2.51 4.02
CA PHE A 35 -12.71 -3.44 3.36
C PHE A 35 -12.33 -4.90 3.64
N ILE A 36 -13.28 -5.83 3.46
CA ILE A 36 -13.04 -7.26 3.62
C ILE A 36 -12.68 -7.89 2.28
N GLU A 37 -11.56 -8.60 2.23
CA GLU A 37 -11.12 -9.41 1.09
C GLU A 37 -10.71 -10.79 1.63
N GLU A 38 -11.32 -11.86 1.11
CA GLU A 38 -11.15 -13.24 1.59
C GLU A 38 -11.30 -13.41 3.12
N GLY A 39 -12.27 -12.69 3.70
CA GLY A 39 -12.56 -12.74 5.14
C GLY A 39 -11.54 -11.99 6.03
N ILE A 40 -10.59 -11.26 5.44
CA ILE A 40 -9.57 -10.50 6.17
C ILE A 40 -9.82 -9.01 5.91
N GLU A 41 -9.72 -8.20 6.96
CA GLU A 41 -9.76 -6.73 6.83
C GLU A 41 -8.49 -6.22 6.14
N HIS A 42 -8.68 -5.44 5.09
CA HIS A 42 -7.67 -4.79 4.28
C HIS A 42 -7.92 -3.28 4.21
N VAL A 43 -6.91 -2.53 3.77
CA VAL A 43 -7.00 -1.12 3.44
C VAL A 43 -6.15 -0.85 2.21
N ALA A 44 -6.68 -0.06 1.27
CA ALA A 44 -5.92 0.34 0.10
C ALA A 44 -4.85 1.36 0.51
N MET A 45 -3.64 1.18 0.00
CA MET A 45 -2.52 2.07 0.30
C MET A 45 -1.70 2.37 -0.96
N GLU A 46 -1.07 3.55 -0.94
CA GLU A 46 -0.30 4.07 -2.06
C GLU A 46 1.04 4.64 -1.63
N LYS A 47 2.04 4.55 -2.51
CA LYS A 47 3.33 5.20 -2.31
C LYS A 47 3.84 5.80 -3.61
N GLN A 48 4.17 7.09 -3.56
CA GLN A 48 4.96 7.75 -4.61
C GLN A 48 6.40 7.25 -4.56
N VAL A 49 6.97 6.93 -5.72
CA VAL A 49 8.35 6.48 -5.86
C VAL A 49 9.08 7.39 -6.85
N ALA A 50 10.14 8.05 -6.36
CA ALA A 50 11.02 8.93 -7.13
C ALA A 50 12.24 8.17 -7.66
#